data_AF-A0A1G7G5C6-F1
#
_entry.id   AF-A0A1G7G5C6-F1
#
_cell.length_a   1.000
_cell.length_b   1.000
_cell.length_c   1.000
_cell.angle_alpha   90.00
_cell.angle_beta   90.00
_cell.angle_gamma   90.00
#
_symmetry.space_group_name_H-M   'P 1'
#
loop_
_entity.id
_entity.type
_entity.pdbx_description
1 polymer ?
#
loop_
_entity_poly.entity_id
_entity_poly.type
_entity_poly.pdbx_seq_one_letter_code
_entity_poly.pdbx_strand_id
1 'polypeptide(L)'
;MPHHLTSYALPLIVLLTLPAYAVANDCSAQALQRPLVNALFSRGDYQGAIARLEQVKQRQDACRLETLDANWYWLRSDLSLAYLRAGREQDCIALLGPLIDNPASAQDIQHNLEHESRLQRALQTNQRLCDAAHEERLSLYRAPPCPQTVEGALANVVAAADSCLVLMPAVGAGNCPQLEQWQHGKRQRILRLAETDADSPLADTSRCCSIQTLRVAENDGQYHLRLTGEGRDCYGGSAYDLIDTLYLLQGDELVPEQDYSRTR
;
A
#
# COMPACT_ATOMS: atom_id res chain seq x y z
N MET A 1 34.67 -78.93 -12.88
CA MET A 1 33.26 -79.33 -12.65
C MET A 1 32.75 -78.57 -11.42
N PRO A 2 31.48 -78.12 -11.43
CA PRO A 2 31.01 -76.73 -11.29
C PRO A 2 30.97 -76.23 -9.82
N HIS A 3 30.93 -74.92 -9.51
CA HIS A 3 29.69 -74.13 -9.54
C HIS A 3 29.90 -72.59 -9.48
N HIS A 4 29.16 -71.94 -10.37
CA HIS A 4 28.36 -70.70 -10.28
C HIS A 4 28.78 -69.49 -9.44
N LEU A 5 29.09 -68.43 -10.19
CA LEU A 5 28.82 -67.02 -9.90
C LEU A 5 27.35 -66.79 -9.50
N THR A 6 27.12 -66.06 -8.42
CA THR A 6 25.85 -65.39 -8.13
C THR A 6 26.12 -63.93 -7.76
N SER A 7 25.84 -63.04 -8.72
CA SER A 7 25.79 -61.60 -8.54
C SER A 7 24.59 -61.24 -7.66
N TYR A 8 24.84 -60.60 -6.52
CA TYR A 8 23.81 -59.92 -5.76
C TYR A 8 23.58 -58.52 -6.36
N ALA A 9 22.54 -58.38 -7.16
CA ALA A 9 22.00 -57.08 -7.53
C ALA A 9 21.10 -56.59 -6.37
N LEU A 10 21.55 -55.58 -5.63
CA LEU A 10 20.71 -54.82 -4.70
C LEU A 10 19.75 -53.94 -5.52
N PRO A 11 18.41 -54.04 -5.34
CA PRO A 11 17.51 -53.02 -5.84
C PRO A 11 17.56 -51.82 -4.89
N LEU A 12 18.09 -50.70 -5.38
CA LEU A 12 18.01 -49.40 -4.73
C LEU A 12 16.54 -48.93 -4.81
N ILE A 13 15.81 -49.01 -3.71
CA ILE A 13 14.46 -48.48 -3.58
C ILE A 13 14.55 -46.96 -3.61
N VAL A 14 14.14 -46.35 -4.72
CA VAL A 14 13.89 -44.92 -4.82
C VAL A 14 12.60 -44.63 -4.04
N LEU A 15 12.75 -44.21 -2.78
CA LEU A 15 11.68 -43.56 -2.03
C LEU A 15 11.39 -42.21 -2.68
N LEU A 16 10.40 -42.18 -3.56
CA LEU A 16 9.73 -40.96 -4.00
C LEU A 16 9.02 -40.35 -2.77
N THR A 17 9.73 -39.48 -2.04
CA THR A 17 9.10 -38.58 -1.08
C THR A 17 8.31 -37.54 -1.88
N LEU A 18 7.03 -37.80 -2.07
CA LEU A 18 6.07 -36.79 -2.52
C LEU A 18 6.17 -35.57 -1.58
N PRO A 19 6.32 -34.34 -2.11
CA PRO A 19 6.31 -33.17 -1.25
C PRO A 19 4.90 -33.00 -0.68
N ALA A 20 4.89 -32.54 0.57
CA ALA A 20 3.77 -32.31 1.45
C ALA A 20 2.45 -31.93 0.77
N TYR A 21 1.40 -32.62 1.19
CA TYR A 21 -0.01 -32.24 1.02
C TYR A 21 -0.19 -30.72 1.15
N ALA A 22 -0.83 -30.12 0.15
CA ALA A 22 -1.48 -28.83 0.31
C ALA A 22 -2.46 -28.98 1.49
N VAL A 23 -2.13 -28.38 2.63
CA VAL A 23 -3.02 -28.39 3.79
C VAL A 23 -4.28 -27.68 3.33
N ALA A 24 -5.42 -28.38 3.28
CA ALA A 24 -6.68 -27.74 3.00
C ALA A 24 -6.86 -26.60 4.00
N ASN A 25 -7.12 -25.38 3.53
CA ASN A 25 -7.34 -24.23 4.41
C ASN A 25 -8.51 -24.57 5.36
N ASP A 26 -8.26 -24.55 6.67
CA ASP A 26 -9.30 -24.74 7.67
C ASP A 26 -10.20 -23.50 7.67
N CYS A 27 -11.32 -23.61 6.95
CA CYS A 27 -12.35 -22.59 6.83
C CYS A 27 -13.52 -22.82 7.80
N SER A 28 -13.30 -23.56 8.89
CA SER A 28 -14.30 -23.71 9.95
C SER A 28 -14.58 -22.36 10.63
N ALA A 29 -15.82 -22.16 11.09
CA ALA A 29 -16.20 -20.95 11.81
C ALA A 29 -15.29 -20.66 13.01
N GLN A 30 -14.81 -21.71 13.70
CA GLN A 30 -13.87 -21.57 14.81
C GLN A 30 -12.50 -21.05 14.37
N ALA A 31 -11.98 -21.51 13.23
CA ALA A 31 -10.68 -21.08 12.71
C ALA A 31 -10.71 -19.64 12.17
N LEU A 32 -11.88 -19.16 11.75
CA LEU A 32 -12.11 -17.83 11.20
C LEU A 32 -12.61 -16.81 12.23
N GLN A 33 -12.85 -17.24 13.47
CA GLN A 33 -13.36 -16.39 14.52
C GLN A 33 -12.33 -15.31 14.91
N ARG A 34 -12.77 -14.05 14.95
CA ARG A 34 -11.92 -12.94 15.41
C ARG A 34 -11.43 -13.21 16.85
N PRO A 35 -10.11 -13.21 17.09
CA PRO A 35 -9.56 -13.44 18.41
C PRO A 35 -9.72 -12.20 19.30
N LEU A 36 -9.92 -12.40 20.59
CA LEU A 36 -9.86 -11.32 21.57
C LEU A 36 -8.40 -10.96 21.86
N VAL A 37 -8.09 -9.67 21.79
CA VAL A 37 -6.73 -9.13 22.01
C VAL A 37 -6.68 -8.09 23.14
N ASN A 38 -7.74 -7.93 23.92
CA ASN A 38 -7.83 -6.89 24.97
C ASN A 38 -6.67 -6.96 25.97
N ALA A 39 -6.28 -8.16 26.41
CA ALA A 39 -5.16 -8.33 27.34
C ALA A 39 -3.80 -7.91 26.75
N LEU A 40 -3.63 -8.07 25.44
CA LEU A 40 -2.43 -7.63 24.71
C LEU A 40 -2.38 -6.09 24.64
N PHE A 41 -3.52 -5.47 24.29
CA PHE A 41 -3.67 -4.02 24.30
C PHE A 41 -3.43 -3.41 25.69
N SER A 42 -4.03 -3.98 26.74
CA SER A 42 -3.91 -3.45 28.10
C SER A 42 -2.47 -3.42 28.64
N ARG A 43 -1.59 -4.28 28.12
CA ARG A 43 -0.16 -4.31 28.50
C ARG A 43 0.77 -3.64 27.48
N GLY A 44 0.21 -3.00 26.44
CA GLY A 44 0.99 -2.35 25.37
C GLY A 44 1.66 -3.32 24.39
N ASP A 45 1.28 -4.59 24.38
CA ASP A 45 1.83 -5.62 23.47
C ASP A 45 1.10 -5.58 22.12
N TYR A 46 1.30 -4.49 21.38
CA TYR A 46 0.64 -4.28 20.09
C TYR A 46 1.17 -5.21 19.00
N GLN A 47 2.46 -5.57 19.03
CA GLN A 47 3.03 -6.54 18.08
C GLN A 47 2.43 -7.94 18.29
N GLY A 48 2.25 -8.39 19.54
CA GLY A 48 1.54 -9.64 19.82
C GLY A 48 0.08 -9.61 19.39
N ALA A 49 -0.61 -8.47 19.52
CA ALA A 49 -1.97 -8.28 19.00
C ALA A 49 -2.02 -8.38 17.47
N ILE A 50 -1.11 -7.69 16.78
CA ILE A 50 -0.97 -7.72 15.31
C ILE A 50 -0.75 -9.15 14.83
N ALA A 51 0.26 -9.85 15.36
CA ALA A 51 0.59 -11.22 14.92
C ALA A 51 -0.62 -12.17 15.02
N ARG A 52 -1.39 -12.05 16.11
CA ARG A 52 -2.59 -12.87 16.32
C ARG A 52 -3.73 -12.52 15.36
N LEU A 53 -3.95 -11.24 15.09
CA LEU A 53 -4.99 -10.76 14.19
C LEU A 53 -4.64 -11.04 12.72
N GLU A 54 -3.40 -10.80 12.30
CA GLU A 54 -2.91 -11.10 10.95
C GLU A 54 -3.01 -12.59 10.63
N GLN A 55 -2.69 -13.48 11.59
CA GLN A 55 -2.84 -14.91 11.39
C GLN A 55 -4.28 -15.30 11.03
N VAL A 56 -5.27 -14.73 11.73
CA VAL A 56 -6.68 -15.01 11.44
C VAL A 56 -7.14 -14.29 10.18
N LYS A 57 -6.65 -13.06 9.91
CA LYS A 57 -6.89 -12.33 8.65
C LYS A 57 -6.45 -13.18 7.45
N GLN A 58 -5.24 -13.71 7.47
CA GLN A 58 -4.69 -14.53 6.39
C GLN A 58 -5.56 -15.76 6.13
N ARG A 59 -6.08 -16.40 7.19
CA ARG A 59 -7.02 -17.52 7.05
C ARG A 59 -8.36 -17.08 6.45
N GLN A 60 -8.93 -15.98 6.94
CA GLN A 60 -10.15 -15.41 6.38
C GLN A 60 -10.01 -15.06 4.90
N ASP A 61 -8.89 -14.46 4.50
CA ASP A 61 -8.61 -14.09 3.10
C ASP A 61 -8.37 -15.32 2.21
N ALA A 62 -7.80 -16.39 2.77
CA ALA A 62 -7.55 -17.64 2.05
C ALA A 62 -8.81 -18.52 1.90
N CYS A 63 -9.84 -18.26 2.70
CA CYS A 63 -11.15 -18.89 2.58
C CYS A 63 -11.99 -18.04 1.62
N ARG A 64 -12.45 -18.62 0.51
CA ARG A 64 -13.41 -17.95 -0.37
C ARG A 64 -14.75 -17.83 0.34
N LEU A 65 -14.94 -16.73 1.07
CA LEU A 65 -16.19 -16.46 1.78
C LEU A 65 -17.23 -15.98 0.77
N GLU A 66 -18.40 -16.63 0.75
CA GLU A 66 -19.53 -16.23 -0.11
C GLU A 66 -20.10 -14.87 0.30
N THR A 67 -20.00 -14.53 1.59
CA THR A 67 -20.41 -13.24 2.16
C THR A 67 -19.41 -12.78 3.21
N LEU A 68 -19.17 -11.47 3.27
CA LEU A 68 -18.33 -10.85 4.30
C LEU A 68 -19.23 -10.40 5.45
N ASP A 69 -19.04 -11.00 6.62
CA ASP A 69 -19.84 -10.71 7.80
C ASP A 69 -19.19 -9.67 8.72
N ALA A 70 -19.92 -9.24 9.75
CA ALA A 70 -19.40 -8.31 10.73
C ALA A 70 -18.11 -8.80 11.43
N ASN A 71 -17.91 -10.11 11.59
CA ASN A 71 -16.70 -10.66 12.22
C ASN A 71 -15.46 -10.42 11.35
N TRP A 72 -15.58 -10.53 10.03
CA TRP A 72 -14.54 -10.18 9.07
C TRP A 72 -14.12 -8.70 9.18
N TYR A 73 -15.10 -7.78 9.25
CA TYR A 73 -14.83 -6.33 9.35
C TYR A 73 -14.32 -5.92 10.74
N TRP A 74 -14.86 -6.50 11.81
CA TRP A 74 -14.38 -6.24 13.18
C TRP A 74 -12.92 -6.64 13.36
N LEU A 75 -12.48 -7.73 12.72
CA LEU A 75 -11.07 -8.12 12.73
C LEU A 75 -10.19 -7.03 12.12
N ARG A 76 -10.59 -6.44 10.98
CA ARG A 76 -9.86 -5.35 10.32
C ARG A 76 -9.90 -4.05 11.10
N SER A 77 -10.99 -3.79 11.84
CA SER A 77 -11.04 -2.68 12.79
C SER A 77 -10.07 -2.86 13.95
N ASP A 78 -10.00 -4.05 14.56
CA ASP A 78 -9.06 -4.30 15.66
C ASP A 78 -7.60 -4.27 15.18
N LEU A 79 -7.34 -4.80 13.98
CA LEU A 79 -6.01 -4.83 13.39
C LEU A 79 -5.52 -3.42 12.98
N SER A 80 -6.38 -2.60 12.38
CA SER A 80 -6.03 -1.20 12.06
C SER A 80 -5.68 -0.40 13.30
N LEU A 81 -6.43 -0.58 14.40
CA LEU A 81 -6.10 0.03 15.68
C LEU A 81 -4.77 -0.50 16.24
N ALA A 82 -4.49 -1.79 16.11
CA ALA A 82 -3.23 -2.38 16.57
C ALA A 82 -2.03 -1.83 15.78
N TYR A 83 -2.16 -1.70 14.46
CA TYR A 83 -1.16 -1.06 13.60
C TYR A 83 -0.90 0.39 14.00
N LEU A 84 -1.95 1.18 14.18
CA LEU A 84 -1.82 2.57 14.63
C LEU A 84 -1.06 2.66 15.96
N ARG A 85 -1.43 1.84 16.95
CA ARG A 85 -0.78 1.83 18.27
C ARG A 85 0.68 1.36 18.22
N ALA A 86 1.04 0.57 17.22
CA ALA A 86 2.41 0.13 16.96
C ALA A 86 3.23 1.11 16.11
N GLY A 87 2.66 2.26 15.69
CA GLY A 87 3.32 3.19 14.77
C GLY A 87 3.46 2.66 13.35
N ARG A 88 2.58 1.74 12.94
CA ARG A 88 2.50 1.13 11.59
C ARG A 88 1.31 1.72 10.82
N GLU A 89 1.23 3.04 10.76
CA GLU A 89 0.15 3.80 10.13
C GLU A 89 -0.05 3.39 8.67
N GLN A 90 1.03 3.15 7.93
CA GLN A 90 0.90 2.73 6.54
C GLN A 90 0.19 1.40 6.37
N ASP A 91 0.47 0.41 7.23
CA ASP A 91 -0.24 -0.86 7.19
C ASP A 91 -1.70 -0.70 7.60
N CYS A 92 -2.01 0.26 8.48
CA CYS A 92 -3.38 0.64 8.79
C CYS A 92 -4.10 1.26 7.58
N ILE A 93 -3.48 2.21 6.88
CA ILE A 93 -4.06 2.88 5.71
C ILE A 93 -4.30 1.84 4.60
N ALA A 94 -3.29 1.04 4.28
CA ALA A 94 -3.40 -0.01 3.27
C ALA A 94 -4.47 -1.07 3.60
N LEU A 95 -4.67 -1.37 4.90
CA LEU A 95 -5.72 -2.29 5.35
C LEU A 95 -7.13 -1.71 5.15
N LEU A 96 -7.30 -0.40 5.32
CA LEU A 96 -8.62 0.24 5.36
C LEU A 96 -9.04 0.90 4.04
N GLY A 97 -8.10 1.40 3.24
CA GLY A 97 -8.39 2.06 1.97
C GLY A 97 -9.30 1.26 1.03
N PRO A 98 -9.02 -0.03 0.74
CA PRO A 98 -9.88 -0.85 -0.12
C PRO A 98 -11.30 -1.09 0.41
N LEU A 99 -11.54 -0.86 1.70
CA LEU A 99 -12.83 -1.07 2.36
C LEU A 99 -13.66 0.21 2.36
N ILE A 100 -13.01 1.38 2.41
CA ILE A 100 -13.67 2.68 2.66
C ILE A 100 -13.63 3.58 1.42
N ASP A 101 -12.51 3.63 0.70
CA ASP A 101 -12.28 4.57 -0.41
C ASP A 101 -12.41 3.91 -1.79
N ASN A 102 -12.78 2.63 -1.82
CA ASN A 102 -13.04 1.90 -3.06
C ASN A 102 -14.49 1.37 -3.10
N PRO A 103 -15.47 2.18 -3.51
CA PRO A 103 -16.87 1.76 -3.60
C PRO A 103 -17.12 0.66 -4.65
N ALA A 104 -16.15 0.39 -5.54
CA ALA A 104 -16.22 -0.70 -6.51
C ALA A 104 -15.66 -2.03 -5.93
N SER A 105 -15.11 -2.00 -4.72
CA SER A 105 -14.59 -3.17 -4.03
C SER A 105 -15.72 -4.08 -3.57
N ALA A 106 -15.53 -5.40 -3.70
CA ALA A 106 -16.42 -6.36 -3.06
C ALA A 106 -16.39 -6.27 -1.52
N GLN A 107 -15.40 -5.57 -0.96
CA GLN A 107 -15.19 -5.36 0.47
C GLN A 107 -15.68 -3.98 0.95
N ASP A 108 -16.36 -3.22 0.09
CA ASP A 108 -16.86 -1.89 0.43
C ASP A 108 -17.80 -1.92 1.64
N ILE A 109 -17.57 -1.02 2.59
CA ILE A 109 -18.33 -0.96 3.84
C ILE A 109 -19.74 -0.40 3.66
N GLN A 110 -19.99 0.45 2.65
CA GLN A 110 -21.33 1.01 2.46
C GLN A 110 -22.31 -0.09 2.05
N HIS A 111 -21.87 -0.97 1.14
CA HIS A 111 -22.66 -2.09 0.69
C HIS A 111 -22.76 -3.21 1.75
N ASN A 112 -21.62 -3.65 2.29
CA ASN A 112 -21.60 -4.86 3.14
C ASN A 112 -22.04 -4.62 4.59
N LEU A 113 -22.03 -3.36 5.06
CA LEU A 113 -22.35 -3.01 6.43
C LEU A 113 -23.54 -2.07 6.55
N GLU A 114 -24.46 -2.02 5.57
CA GLU A 114 -25.59 -1.07 5.53
C GLU A 114 -26.35 -0.94 6.87
N HIS A 115 -26.47 -2.05 7.62
CA HIS A 115 -27.18 -2.09 8.91
C HIS A 115 -26.26 -2.05 10.15
N GLU A 116 -24.94 -1.94 9.97
CA GLU A 116 -23.92 -2.04 11.01
C GLU A 116 -23.22 -0.68 11.27
N SER A 117 -24.02 0.36 11.50
CA SER A 117 -23.53 1.76 11.64
C SER A 117 -22.45 1.99 12.70
N ARG A 118 -22.37 1.13 13.73
CA ARG A 118 -21.32 1.19 14.74
C ARG A 118 -19.98 0.75 14.17
N LEU A 119 -19.96 -0.33 13.40
CA LEU A 119 -18.75 -0.89 12.82
C LEU A 119 -18.22 0.01 11.70
N GLN A 120 -19.11 0.52 10.83
CA GLN A 120 -18.72 1.50 9.80
C GLN A 120 -18.00 2.70 10.43
N ARG A 121 -18.59 3.29 11.47
CA ARG A 121 -17.99 4.44 12.18
C ARG A 121 -16.65 4.09 12.84
N ALA A 122 -16.49 2.87 13.35
CA ALA A 122 -15.23 2.42 13.94
C ALA A 122 -14.13 2.34 12.88
N LEU A 123 -14.40 1.74 11.72
CA LEU A 123 -13.46 1.64 10.59
C LEU A 123 -13.06 3.03 10.08
N GLN A 124 -14.05 3.90 9.80
CA GLN A 124 -13.81 5.28 9.35
C GLN A 124 -13.05 6.12 10.39
N THR A 125 -13.28 5.88 11.68
CA THR A 125 -12.55 6.58 12.73
C THR A 125 -11.11 6.10 12.79
N ASN A 126 -10.86 4.79 12.69
CA ASN A 126 -9.51 4.26 12.66
C ASN A 126 -8.74 4.78 11.45
N GLN A 127 -9.34 4.81 10.25
CA GLN A 127 -8.71 5.34 9.05
C GLN A 127 -8.26 6.78 9.25
N ARG A 128 -9.17 7.68 9.65
CA ARG A 128 -8.84 9.09 9.92
C ARG A 128 -7.69 9.26 10.92
N LEU A 129 -7.63 8.40 11.93
CA LEU A 129 -6.54 8.43 12.92
C LEU A 129 -5.21 7.97 12.32
N CYS A 130 -5.24 6.96 11.44
CA CYS A 130 -4.06 6.49 10.73
C CYS A 130 -3.54 7.52 9.73
N ASP A 131 -4.42 8.13 8.94
CA ASP A 131 -4.07 9.20 8.02
C ASP A 131 -3.45 10.38 8.78
N ALA A 132 -4.08 10.81 9.88
CA ALA A 132 -3.57 11.91 10.68
C ALA A 132 -2.18 11.64 11.28
N ALA A 133 -1.96 10.43 11.82
CA ALA A 133 -0.67 10.05 12.38
C ALA A 133 0.42 9.91 11.29
N HIS A 134 0.06 9.43 10.11
CA HIS A 134 0.97 9.34 8.97
C HIS A 134 1.35 10.72 8.42
N GLU A 135 0.37 11.61 8.25
CA GLU A 135 0.61 13.00 7.85
C GLU A 135 1.42 13.79 8.89
N GLU A 136 1.24 13.50 10.18
CA GLU A 136 2.05 14.08 11.25
C GLU A 136 3.52 13.64 11.13
N ARG A 137 3.77 12.35 10.87
CA ARG A 137 5.12 11.82 10.66
C ARG A 137 5.81 12.45 9.44
N LEU A 138 5.05 12.69 8.38
CA LEU A 138 5.56 13.30 7.13
C LEU A 138 5.33 14.82 7.09
N SER A 139 5.20 15.46 8.26
CA SER A 139 4.89 16.87 8.38
C SER A 139 5.97 17.82 7.82
N LEU A 140 7.17 17.33 7.52
CA LEU A 140 8.22 18.12 6.85
C LEU A 140 7.87 18.44 5.39
N TYR A 141 7.01 17.64 4.73
CA TYR A 141 6.58 17.86 3.35
C TYR A 141 5.49 18.94 3.26
N ARG A 142 5.87 20.19 3.54
CA ARG A 142 4.97 21.37 3.63
C ARG A 142 5.48 22.57 2.84
N ALA A 143 6.18 22.35 1.74
CA ALA A 143 6.55 23.45 0.85
C ALA A 143 5.33 24.30 0.46
N PRO A 144 5.46 25.63 0.44
CA PRO A 144 4.36 26.51 0.08
C PRO A 144 3.93 26.31 -1.38
N PRO A 145 2.68 26.66 -1.72
CA PRO A 145 2.25 26.63 -3.11
C PRO A 145 3.11 27.57 -3.95
N CYS A 146 3.40 27.17 -5.19
CA CYS A 146 4.13 28.03 -6.12
C CYS A 146 3.34 29.32 -6.43
N PRO A 147 3.97 30.51 -6.40
CA PRO A 147 3.30 31.76 -6.79
C PRO A 147 2.83 31.78 -8.25
N GLN A 148 3.50 31.02 -9.11
CA GLN A 148 3.18 30.89 -10.53
C GLN A 148 2.34 29.63 -10.74
N THR A 149 1.04 29.81 -10.96
CA THR A 149 0.16 28.69 -11.31
C THR A 149 0.39 28.29 -12.77
N VAL A 150 0.69 27.02 -13.01
CA VAL A 150 0.71 26.45 -14.35
C VAL A 150 -0.68 25.90 -14.68
N GLU A 151 -1.24 26.34 -15.80
CA GLU A 151 -2.56 25.91 -16.26
C GLU A 151 -2.57 24.40 -16.54
N GLY A 152 -3.60 23.71 -16.05
CA GLY A 152 -3.76 22.27 -16.23
C GLY A 152 -2.90 21.38 -15.34
N ALA A 153 -2.05 21.95 -14.48
CA ALA A 153 -1.28 21.17 -13.50
C ALA A 153 -2.17 20.58 -12.40
N LEU A 154 -1.84 19.36 -11.97
CA LEU A 154 -2.44 18.69 -10.81
C LEU A 154 -1.98 19.32 -9.49
N ALA A 155 -0.70 19.71 -9.42
CA ALA A 155 -0.11 20.38 -8.26
C ALA A 155 1.06 21.29 -8.68
N ASN A 156 1.25 22.38 -7.94
CA ASN A 156 2.37 23.32 -8.12
C ASN A 156 2.95 23.71 -6.76
N VAL A 157 4.21 23.38 -6.50
CA VAL A 157 4.86 23.66 -5.21
C VAL A 157 6.19 24.38 -5.41
N VAL A 158 6.56 25.23 -4.46
CA VAL A 158 7.90 25.84 -4.46
C VAL A 158 8.93 24.74 -4.24
N ALA A 159 9.92 24.67 -5.13
CA ALA A 159 11.15 23.91 -4.90
C ALA A 159 12.21 24.84 -4.35
N ALA A 160 12.56 25.90 -5.05
CA ALA A 160 13.59 26.86 -4.64
C ALA A 160 13.05 28.29 -4.75
N ALA A 161 13.81 29.28 -4.25
CA ALA A 161 13.41 30.69 -4.20
C ALA A 161 12.74 31.20 -5.50
N ASP A 162 13.24 30.78 -6.67
CA ASP A 162 12.72 31.18 -7.99
C ASP A 162 12.28 29.99 -8.87
N SER A 163 12.10 28.79 -8.32
CA SER A 163 11.70 27.62 -9.12
C SER A 163 10.60 26.81 -8.47
N CYS A 164 9.71 26.31 -9.33
CA CYS A 164 8.57 25.52 -8.92
C CYS A 164 8.63 24.12 -9.51
N LEU A 165 8.19 23.15 -8.73
CA LEU A 165 7.91 21.82 -9.20
C LEU A 165 6.43 21.71 -9.51
N VAL A 166 6.15 21.17 -10.69
CA VAL A 166 4.83 21.13 -11.28
C VAL A 166 4.55 19.69 -11.64
N LEU A 167 3.45 19.16 -11.08
CA LEU A 167 2.92 17.86 -11.45
C LEU A 167 1.91 18.07 -12.58
N MET A 168 2.28 17.71 -13.79
CA MET A 168 1.42 17.76 -14.96
C MET A 168 0.65 16.44 -15.11
N PRO A 169 -0.64 16.48 -15.49
CA PRO A 169 -1.40 15.27 -15.75
C PRO A 169 -0.82 14.50 -16.94
N ALA A 170 -1.15 13.22 -17.00
CA ALA A 170 -0.86 12.40 -18.17
C ALA A 170 -1.58 12.96 -19.42
N VAL A 171 -0.86 13.06 -20.54
CA VAL A 171 -1.44 13.47 -21.82
C VAL A 171 -1.61 12.23 -22.71
N GLY A 172 -2.84 11.73 -22.82
CA GLY A 172 -3.17 10.56 -23.63
C GLY A 172 -3.17 9.23 -22.85
N ALA A 173 -3.86 8.23 -23.39
CA ALA A 173 -4.00 6.92 -22.76
C ALA A 173 -2.65 6.19 -22.68
N GLY A 174 -2.37 5.57 -21.53
CA GLY A 174 -1.13 4.82 -21.30
C GLY A 174 0.10 5.68 -20.97
N ASN A 175 -0.08 6.99 -20.79
CA ASN A 175 0.97 7.87 -20.28
C ASN A 175 0.75 8.15 -18.79
N CYS A 176 1.84 8.50 -18.09
CA CYS A 176 1.80 8.86 -16.69
C CYS A 176 2.00 10.37 -16.48
N PRO A 177 1.53 10.91 -15.33
CA PRO A 177 1.84 12.27 -14.92
C PRO A 177 3.34 12.53 -14.96
N GLN A 178 3.71 13.78 -15.23
CA GLN A 178 5.09 14.19 -15.37
C GLN A 178 5.43 15.26 -14.34
N LEU A 179 6.61 15.14 -13.73
CA LEU A 179 7.16 16.19 -12.90
C LEU A 179 8.03 17.11 -13.76
N GLU A 180 7.74 18.40 -13.68
CA GLU A 180 8.43 19.43 -14.43
C GLU A 180 8.98 20.50 -13.49
N GLN A 181 10.15 21.02 -13.80
CA GLN A 181 10.67 22.21 -13.13
C GLN A 181 10.40 23.45 -13.97
N TRP A 182 9.77 24.44 -13.34
CA TRP A 182 9.38 25.71 -13.93
C TRP A 182 10.11 26.85 -13.24
N GLN A 183 10.49 27.86 -14.02
CA GLN A 183 11.10 29.09 -13.52
C GLN A 183 10.57 30.26 -14.36
N HIS A 184 10.13 31.32 -13.69
CA HIS A 184 9.54 32.50 -14.34
C HIS A 184 8.42 32.17 -15.34
N GLY A 185 7.54 31.24 -14.98
CA GLY A 185 6.39 30.82 -15.79
C GLY A 185 6.77 30.03 -17.05
N LYS A 186 8.01 29.55 -17.15
CA LYS A 186 8.49 28.74 -18.26
C LYS A 186 9.04 27.41 -17.76
N ARG A 187 8.64 26.32 -18.43
CA ARG A 187 9.22 25.01 -18.23
C ARG A 187 10.71 25.05 -18.57
N GLN A 188 11.54 24.69 -17.61
CA GLN A 188 12.99 24.56 -17.80
C GLN A 188 13.34 23.13 -18.22
N ARG A 189 12.79 22.14 -17.51
CA ARG A 189 13.08 20.72 -17.75
C ARG A 189 11.98 19.80 -17.20
N ILE A 190 11.99 18.57 -17.69
CA ILE A 190 11.20 17.44 -17.17
C ILE A 190 12.12 16.64 -16.26
N LEU A 191 11.65 16.28 -15.07
CA LEU A 191 12.35 15.41 -14.15
C LEU A 191 12.14 13.95 -14.55
N ARG A 192 13.20 13.15 -14.49
CA ARG A 192 13.20 11.76 -14.91
C ARG A 192 13.32 10.85 -13.70
N LEU A 193 12.72 9.67 -13.77
CA LEU A 193 13.03 8.62 -12.81
C LEU A 193 14.47 8.14 -13.02
N ALA A 194 15.16 7.81 -11.94
CA ALA A 194 16.40 7.07 -12.03
C ALA A 194 16.15 5.74 -12.78
N GLU A 195 17.09 5.31 -13.63
CA GLU A 195 16.93 4.10 -14.47
C GLU A 195 16.63 2.83 -13.68
N THR A 196 16.98 2.81 -12.39
CA THR A 196 16.77 1.68 -11.48
C THR A 196 15.35 1.60 -10.90
N ASP A 197 14.50 2.60 -11.11
CA ASP A 197 13.19 2.72 -10.46
C ASP A 197 12.03 2.24 -11.36
N ALA A 198 12.07 0.96 -11.74
CA ALA A 198 11.04 0.34 -12.58
C ALA A 198 9.68 0.18 -11.87
N ASP A 199 9.67 0.24 -10.54
CA ASP A 199 8.49 0.03 -9.69
C ASP A 199 7.78 1.33 -9.31
N SER A 200 8.32 2.48 -9.73
CA SER A 200 7.77 3.80 -9.47
C SER A 200 6.31 3.92 -9.90
N PRO A 201 5.44 4.54 -9.08
CA PRO A 201 4.13 4.96 -9.52
C PRO A 201 4.15 5.92 -10.72
N LEU A 202 5.25 6.59 -11.04
CA LEU A 202 5.37 7.42 -12.25
C LEU A 202 5.70 6.61 -13.52
N ALA A 203 6.14 5.36 -13.37
CA ALA A 203 6.41 4.43 -14.48
C ALA A 203 5.27 3.42 -14.69
N ASP A 204 4.49 3.14 -13.64
CA ASP A 204 3.41 2.16 -13.70
C ASP A 204 2.13 2.74 -14.33
N THR A 205 1.96 2.48 -15.64
CA THR A 205 0.81 2.96 -16.42
C THR A 205 -0.54 2.43 -15.95
N SER A 206 -0.55 1.39 -15.10
CA SER A 206 -1.77 0.85 -14.52
C SER A 206 -2.25 1.59 -13.28
N ARG A 207 -1.36 2.37 -12.64
CA ARG A 207 -1.64 3.03 -11.34
C ARG A 207 -1.45 4.54 -11.38
N CYS A 208 -0.59 5.03 -12.27
CA CYS A 208 -0.09 6.42 -12.23
C CYS A 208 -1.14 7.51 -12.44
N CYS A 209 -2.31 7.19 -12.98
CA CYS A 209 -3.45 8.12 -13.05
C CYS A 209 -4.02 8.49 -11.67
N SER A 210 -3.75 7.69 -10.64
CA SER A 210 -4.19 7.97 -9.27
C SER A 210 -3.31 9.03 -8.60
N ILE A 211 -2.16 9.41 -9.17
CA ILE A 211 -1.29 10.46 -8.62
C ILE A 211 -2.03 11.81 -8.72
N GLN A 212 -2.16 12.49 -7.59
CA GLN A 212 -2.95 13.71 -7.50
C GLN A 212 -2.17 14.87 -6.89
N THR A 213 -1.32 14.62 -5.90
CA THR A 213 -0.64 15.69 -5.18
C THR A 213 0.87 15.51 -5.16
N LEU A 214 1.54 16.65 -5.12
CA LEU A 214 2.97 16.78 -4.96
C LEU A 214 3.23 17.64 -3.74
N ARG A 215 4.12 17.19 -2.87
CA ARG A 215 4.63 17.95 -1.73
C ARG A 215 6.14 17.89 -1.71
N VAL A 216 6.77 18.89 -1.11
CA VAL A 216 8.23 18.99 -1.03
C VAL A 216 8.65 19.28 0.41
N ALA A 217 9.76 18.67 0.80
CA ALA A 217 10.55 19.02 1.96
C ALA A 217 11.95 19.42 1.49
N GLU A 218 12.57 20.40 2.15
CA GLU A 218 13.98 20.71 1.98
C GLU A 218 14.72 20.29 3.24
N ASN A 219 15.79 19.50 3.07
CA ASN A 219 16.66 19.09 4.16
C ASN A 219 18.12 19.18 3.70
N ASP A 220 18.97 19.88 4.44
CA ASP A 220 20.39 20.08 4.12
C ASP A 220 20.67 20.52 2.66
N GLY A 221 19.78 21.35 2.10
CA GLY A 221 19.87 21.84 0.71
C GLY A 221 19.49 20.81 -0.35
N GLN A 222 18.96 19.65 0.06
CA GLN A 222 18.40 18.63 -0.82
C GLN A 222 16.87 18.72 -0.82
N TYR A 223 16.27 18.47 -1.98
CA TYR A 223 14.82 18.46 -2.13
C TYR A 223 14.29 17.04 -2.13
N HIS A 224 13.41 16.78 -1.18
CA HIS A 224 12.68 15.53 -1.07
C HIS A 224 11.25 15.76 -1.53
N LEU A 225 10.78 14.96 -2.48
CA LEU A 225 9.45 15.03 -3.03
C LEU A 225 8.61 13.90 -2.42
N ARG A 226 7.35 14.19 -2.16
CA ARG A 226 6.33 13.20 -1.82
C ARG A 226 5.23 13.30 -2.85
N LEU A 227 5.01 12.20 -3.56
CA LEU A 227 3.86 12.03 -4.42
C LEU A 227 2.80 11.26 -3.66
N THR A 228 1.57 11.77 -3.65
CA THR A 228 0.45 11.02 -3.11
C THR A 228 -0.72 11.01 -4.08
N GLY A 229 -1.58 10.03 -3.88
CA GLY A 229 -2.75 9.84 -4.69
C GLY A 229 -3.50 8.58 -4.28
N GLU A 230 -4.77 8.54 -4.61
CA GLU A 230 -5.59 7.37 -4.37
C GLU A 230 -6.66 7.24 -5.44
N GLY A 231 -7.08 6.01 -5.71
CA GLY A 231 -8.15 5.78 -6.67
C GLY A 231 -8.25 4.34 -7.12
N ARG A 232 -8.84 4.18 -8.30
CA ARG A 232 -8.93 2.91 -9.00
C ARG A 232 -7.77 2.78 -9.97
N ASP A 233 -7.49 1.55 -10.40
CA ASP A 233 -6.56 1.35 -11.51
C ASP A 233 -7.00 2.13 -12.76
N CYS A 234 -6.01 2.53 -13.54
CA CYS A 234 -6.18 3.42 -14.69
C CYS A 234 -7.02 2.84 -15.83
N TYR A 235 -7.30 1.54 -15.77
CA TYR A 235 -8.11 0.84 -16.76
C TYR A 235 -9.54 0.56 -16.27
N GLY A 236 -9.90 1.09 -15.10
CA GLY A 236 -11.26 1.02 -14.57
C GLY A 236 -11.65 -0.36 -14.04
N GLY A 237 -10.70 -1.13 -13.51
CA GLY A 237 -10.94 -2.32 -12.71
C GLY A 237 -11.34 -2.00 -11.26
N SER A 238 -11.49 -3.03 -10.43
CA SER A 238 -11.88 -2.89 -9.02
C SER A 238 -10.69 -2.81 -8.07
N ALA A 239 -9.45 -2.77 -8.59
CA ALA A 239 -8.27 -2.62 -7.76
C ALA A 239 -8.25 -1.23 -7.13
N TYR A 240 -7.90 -1.17 -5.84
CA TYR A 240 -7.63 0.08 -5.14
C TYR A 240 -6.15 0.38 -5.24
N ASP A 241 -5.83 1.58 -5.71
CA ASP A 241 -4.49 2.10 -5.75
C ASP A 241 -4.32 3.17 -4.70
N LEU A 242 -3.38 2.93 -3.79
CA LEU A 242 -2.81 3.93 -2.91
C LEU A 242 -1.43 4.30 -3.44
N ILE A 243 -1.16 5.59 -3.56
CA ILE A 243 0.14 6.15 -3.91
C ILE A 243 0.60 7.02 -2.75
N ASP A 244 1.76 6.68 -2.20
CA ASP A 244 2.50 7.53 -1.29
C ASP A 244 3.98 7.17 -1.40
N THR A 245 4.73 7.97 -2.15
CA THR A 245 6.13 7.65 -2.49
C THR A 245 7.02 8.87 -2.32
N LEU A 246 8.18 8.64 -1.71
CA LEU A 246 9.21 9.63 -1.46
C LEU A 246 10.36 9.49 -2.46
N TYR A 247 10.82 10.63 -2.97
CA TYR A 247 11.95 10.73 -3.88
C TYR A 247 12.92 11.80 -3.42
N LEU A 248 14.20 11.54 -3.62
CA LEU A 248 15.25 12.54 -3.56
C LEU A 248 15.49 13.10 -4.96
N LEU A 249 15.44 14.43 -5.11
CA LEU A 249 15.80 15.10 -6.36
C LEU A 249 17.32 15.30 -6.45
N GLN A 250 17.97 14.60 -7.38
CA GLN A 250 19.39 14.73 -7.69
C GLN A 250 19.57 15.23 -9.12
N GLY A 251 19.92 16.50 -9.30
CA GLY A 251 20.02 17.08 -10.63
C GLY A 251 18.64 17.13 -11.31
N ASP A 252 18.46 16.39 -12.39
CA ASP A 252 17.17 16.17 -13.09
C ASP A 252 16.55 14.79 -12.81
N GLU A 253 17.15 14.00 -11.92
CA GLU A 253 16.70 12.66 -11.59
C GLU A 253 15.94 12.59 -10.25
N LEU A 254 14.92 11.74 -10.22
CA LEU A 254 14.15 11.35 -9.06
C LEU A 254 14.66 9.99 -8.60
N VAL A 255 15.37 9.99 -7.49
CA VAL A 255 15.89 8.76 -6.87
C VAL A 255 14.86 8.28 -5.83
N PRO A 256 14.33 7.05 -5.93
CA PRO A 256 13.36 6.55 -4.96
C PRO A 256 14.00 6.42 -3.57
N GLU A 257 13.33 6.93 -2.55
CA GLU A 257 13.74 6.79 -1.15
C GLU A 257 12.89 5.77 -0.41
N GLN A 258 11.57 5.88 -0.55
CA GLN A 258 10.62 5.01 0.13
C GLN A 258 9.30 5.02 -0.61
N ASP A 259 8.79 3.83 -0.93
CA ASP A 259 7.41 3.66 -1.37
C ASP A 259 6.57 3.12 -0.21
N TYR A 260 5.59 3.90 0.23
CA TYR A 260 4.60 3.51 1.23
C TYR A 260 3.36 2.88 0.58
N SER A 261 3.20 3.00 -0.74
CA SER A 261 2.08 2.43 -1.51
C SER A 261 1.94 0.91 -1.39
N ARG A 262 3.02 0.22 -1.01
CA ARG A 262 3.09 -1.24 -0.91
C ARG A 262 3.30 -1.62 0.57
N THR A 263 2.50 -2.57 1.04
CA THR A 263 2.72 -3.19 2.37
C THR A 263 3.98 -4.07 2.34
N ARG A 264 4.65 -4.21 3.49
CA ARG A 264 5.85 -5.04 3.64
C ARG A 264 5.54 -6.52 3.72
#